data_AF-A0A3C1FVE7-F1
#
_entry.id   AF-A0A3C1FVE7-F1
#
_cell.length_a   1.000
_cell.length_b   1.000
_cell.length_c   1.000
_cell.angle_alpha   90.00
_cell.angle_beta   90.00
_cell.angle_gamma   90.00
#
_symmetry.space_group_name_H-M   'P 1'
#
loop_
_entity.id
_entity.type
_entity.pdbx_description
1 polymer ?
#
loop_
_entity_poly.entity_id
_entity_poly.type
_entity_poly.pdbx_seq_one_letter_code
_entity_poly.pdbx_strand_id
1 'polypeptide(L)'
;MKRRLYTLFFGLGFSMAIFATAQRTEATLGESAGTVETDRKALSAVRGATTAHKSYTVYEINSSSTVVREYVSPTGVIFGIAWKGLVYPDLGPLLGSYASEYLEALRQTPRQYGRRRLQVKTNRLVVEKWGHMRNLQGRAYAPDLIPSGVSVDAIR
;
A
#
# COMPACT_ATOMS: atom_id res chain seq x y z
N MET A 1 55.14 45.78 32.63
CA MET A 1 55.40 45.71 31.17
C MET A 1 54.30 44.83 30.55
N LYS A 2 53.40 45.41 29.73
CA LYS A 2 53.17 45.09 28.30
C LYS A 2 52.85 43.58 28.07
N ARG A 3 51.69 43.09 27.61
CA ARG A 3 50.62 43.61 26.73
C ARG A 3 49.34 42.76 26.86
N ARG A 4 48.18 43.37 26.58
CA ARG A 4 46.87 42.74 26.32
C ARG A 4 46.87 41.96 25.00
N LEU A 5 46.06 40.91 24.88
CA LEU A 5 45.25 40.66 23.68
C LEU A 5 44.05 39.75 24.00
N TYR A 6 42.86 40.22 23.64
CA TYR A 6 41.59 39.51 23.70
C TYR A 6 41.44 38.59 22.50
N THR A 7 40.90 37.39 22.70
CA THR A 7 40.18 36.68 21.62
C THR A 7 38.93 36.02 22.20
N LEU A 8 37.80 36.69 21.98
CA LEU A 8 36.46 36.13 22.06
C LEU A 8 36.34 34.97 21.05
N PHE A 9 36.07 33.75 21.52
CA PHE A 9 35.55 32.68 20.67
C PHE A 9 34.03 32.61 20.83
N PHE A 10 33.33 33.35 19.97
CA PHE A 10 31.93 33.08 19.63
C PHE A 10 31.96 32.06 18.49
N GLY A 11 31.62 30.80 18.78
CA GLY A 11 31.61 29.71 17.81
C GLY A 11 30.27 29.02 17.81
N LEU A 12 29.41 29.41 16.86
CA LEU A 12 28.08 28.88 16.54
C LEU A 12 27.97 27.36 16.77
N GLY A 13 27.01 26.96 17.60
CA GLY A 13 26.49 25.59 17.61
C GLY A 13 25.67 25.34 16.34
N PHE A 14 26.27 24.70 15.34
CA PHE A 14 25.51 24.18 14.20
C PHE A 14 24.94 22.83 14.61
N SER A 15 23.78 22.84 15.27
CA SER A 15 22.99 21.63 15.46
C SER A 15 22.45 21.20 14.10
N MET A 16 23.22 20.37 13.41
CA MET A 16 22.75 19.68 12.21
C MET A 16 21.76 18.62 12.68
N ALA A 17 20.47 18.99 12.71
CA ALA A 17 19.40 18.04 12.88
C ALA A 17 19.47 17.07 11.70
N ILE A 18 19.96 15.86 11.98
CA ILE A 18 19.85 14.73 11.08
C ILE A 18 18.35 14.46 10.99
N PHE A 19 17.70 14.96 9.94
CA PHE A 19 16.40 14.48 9.55
C PHE A 19 16.56 12.99 9.29
N ALA A 20 16.08 12.17 10.23
CA ALA A 20 15.86 10.77 10.01
C ALA A 20 14.83 10.67 8.88
N THR A 21 15.30 10.58 7.64
CA THR A 21 14.44 10.16 6.54
C THR A 21 14.07 8.72 6.85
N ALA A 22 12.91 8.52 7.47
CA ALA A 22 12.31 7.22 7.61
C ALA A 22 12.24 6.61 6.21
N GLN A 23 13.15 5.68 5.93
CA GLN A 23 13.20 4.99 4.66
C GLN A 23 11.96 4.11 4.56
N ARG A 24 11.00 4.64 3.81
CA ARG A 24 9.98 3.97 3.00
C ARG A 24 9.19 2.87 3.71
N THR A 25 8.03 3.24 4.22
CA THR A 25 6.85 2.38 4.06
C THR A 25 6.55 2.31 2.57
N GLU A 26 7.10 1.28 1.91
CA GLU A 26 6.77 0.86 0.54
C GLU A 26 5.36 0.26 0.57
N ALA A 27 4.40 1.17 0.69
CA ALA A 27 3.01 0.94 1.04
C ALA A 27 2.13 1.40 -0.11
N THR A 28 1.17 0.58 -0.53
CA THR A 28 0.33 0.89 -1.70
C THR A 28 -1.00 1.52 -1.26
N LEU A 29 -1.81 0.81 -0.47
CA LEU A 29 -3.15 1.27 -0.11
C LEU A 29 -3.11 2.50 0.80
N GLY A 30 -3.78 3.57 0.38
CA GLY A 30 -3.83 4.86 1.07
C GLY A 30 -2.68 5.81 0.72
N GLU A 31 -1.68 5.34 -0.02
CA GLU A 31 -0.54 6.16 -0.44
C GLU A 31 -0.74 6.76 -1.84
N SER A 32 0.22 7.57 -2.27
CA SER A 32 0.22 8.20 -3.59
C SER A 32 0.57 7.22 -4.70
N ALA A 33 -0.02 7.41 -5.89
CA ALA A 33 0.31 6.69 -7.13
C ALA A 33 1.80 6.68 -7.52
N GLY A 34 2.62 7.55 -6.91
CA GLY A 34 4.08 7.50 -7.03
C GLY A 34 4.71 6.20 -6.50
N THR A 35 4.00 5.40 -5.70
CA THR A 35 4.47 4.11 -5.17
C THR A 35 4.27 2.94 -6.13
N VAL A 36 3.48 3.08 -7.19
CA VAL A 36 3.19 2.00 -8.17
C VAL A 36 4.49 1.37 -8.70
N GLU A 37 5.53 2.16 -8.95
CA GLU A 37 6.81 1.63 -9.46
C GLU A 37 7.60 0.86 -8.40
N THR A 38 7.48 1.24 -7.13
CA THR A 38 8.01 0.46 -6.01
C THR A 38 7.29 -0.88 -5.92
N ASP A 39 5.98 -0.88 -6.08
CA ASP A 39 5.16 -2.10 -6.02
C ASP A 39 5.45 -3.04 -7.19
N ARG A 40 5.71 -2.50 -8.37
CA ARG A 40 6.20 -3.28 -9.53
C ARG A 40 7.50 -4.02 -9.21
N LYS A 41 8.41 -3.41 -8.48
CA LYS A 41 9.66 -4.06 -8.05
C LYS A 41 9.40 -5.11 -6.99
N ALA A 42 8.62 -4.78 -5.95
CA ALA A 42 8.25 -5.71 -4.88
C ALA A 42 7.54 -6.96 -5.42
N LEU A 43 6.67 -6.79 -6.41
CA LEU A 43 5.92 -7.88 -7.06
C LEU A 43 6.70 -8.58 -8.19
N SER A 44 7.94 -8.17 -8.48
CA SER A 44 8.74 -8.72 -9.58
C SER A 44 7.97 -8.69 -10.92
N ALA A 45 7.47 -7.50 -11.26
CA ALA A 45 6.64 -7.29 -12.44
C ALA A 45 7.37 -7.66 -13.74
N VAL A 46 6.74 -8.53 -14.52
CA VAL A 46 7.17 -8.90 -15.88
C VAL A 46 6.52 -7.99 -16.91
N ARG A 47 5.31 -7.51 -16.64
CA ARG A 47 4.55 -6.58 -17.48
C ARG A 47 3.71 -5.64 -16.61
N GLY A 48 3.21 -4.57 -17.22
CA GLY A 48 2.15 -3.79 -16.61
C GLY A 48 1.34 -3.04 -17.65
N ALA A 49 0.17 -2.55 -17.24
CA ALA A 49 -0.75 -1.79 -18.07
C ALA A 49 -1.41 -0.69 -17.24
N THR A 50 -1.83 0.39 -17.90
CA THR A 50 -2.58 1.47 -17.25
C THR A 50 -3.87 1.69 -18.01
N THR A 51 -4.99 1.72 -17.29
CA THR A 51 -6.33 1.98 -17.87
C THR A 51 -6.97 3.14 -17.13
N ALA A 52 -7.28 4.22 -17.86
CA ALA A 52 -7.98 5.37 -17.30
C ALA A 52 -9.50 5.16 -17.34
N HIS A 53 -10.17 5.45 -16.23
CA HIS A 53 -11.62 5.55 -16.13
C HIS A 53 -12.02 6.98 -15.77
N LYS A 54 -13.31 7.30 -15.86
CA LYS A 54 -13.82 8.65 -15.55
C LYS A 54 -13.50 9.10 -14.12
N SER A 55 -13.55 8.19 -13.14
CA SER A 55 -13.43 8.51 -11.71
C SER A 55 -12.23 7.87 -11.02
N TYR A 56 -11.36 7.15 -11.75
CA TYR A 56 -10.15 6.53 -11.22
C TYR A 56 -9.23 6.03 -12.36
N THR A 57 -8.00 5.70 -12.04
CA THR A 57 -7.05 5.01 -12.94
C THR A 57 -6.70 3.65 -12.36
N VAL A 58 -6.56 2.63 -13.21
CA VAL A 58 -6.10 1.30 -12.81
C VAL A 58 -4.69 1.08 -13.31
N TYR A 59 -3.78 0.75 -12.40
CA TYR A 59 -2.45 0.24 -12.72
C TYR A 59 -2.44 -1.26 -12.52
N GLU A 60 -2.15 -2.00 -13.58
CA GLU A 60 -2.00 -3.45 -13.54
C GLU A 60 -0.52 -3.82 -13.48
N ILE A 61 -0.19 -4.68 -12.53
CA ILE A 61 1.15 -5.22 -12.27
C ILE A 61 1.07 -6.74 -12.45
N ASN A 62 1.74 -7.24 -13.49
CA ASN A 62 1.72 -8.65 -13.84
C ASN A 62 3.03 -9.31 -13.39
N SER A 63 2.96 -10.22 -12.42
CA SER A 63 4.07 -11.12 -12.08
C SER A 63 3.92 -12.47 -12.80
N SER A 64 4.82 -13.41 -12.54
CA SER A 64 4.77 -14.75 -13.13
C SER A 64 3.57 -15.58 -12.66
N SER A 65 3.01 -15.28 -11.50
CA SER A 65 1.99 -16.11 -10.84
C SER A 65 0.73 -15.35 -10.44
N THR A 66 0.78 -14.02 -10.39
CA THR A 66 -0.32 -13.17 -9.90
C THR A 66 -0.38 -11.86 -10.68
N VAL A 67 -1.60 -11.42 -10.94
CA VAL A 67 -1.90 -10.09 -11.45
C VAL A 67 -2.44 -9.27 -10.30
N VAL A 68 -1.84 -8.12 -10.03
CA VAL A 68 -2.29 -7.13 -9.06
C VAL A 68 -2.77 -5.89 -9.81
N ARG A 69 -3.89 -5.32 -9.36
CA ARG A 69 -4.47 -4.09 -9.89
C ARG A 69 -4.64 -3.09 -8.77
N GLU A 70 -4.09 -1.90 -8.96
CA GLU A 70 -4.18 -0.77 -8.04
C GLU A 70 -5.12 0.28 -8.60
N TYR A 71 -6.08 0.69 -7.78
CA TYR A 71 -7.15 1.62 -8.13
C TYR A 71 -6.85 2.98 -7.51
N VAL A 72 -6.60 3.97 -8.36
CA VAL A 72 -6.07 5.28 -7.99
C VAL A 72 -7.13 6.34 -8.22
N SER A 73 -7.44 7.12 -7.18
CA SER A 73 -8.38 8.23 -7.26
C SER A 73 -7.85 9.36 -8.17
N PRO A 74 -8.70 10.31 -8.58
CA PRO A 74 -8.24 11.50 -9.31
C PRO A 74 -7.28 12.38 -8.49
N THR A 75 -7.31 12.27 -7.15
CA THR A 75 -6.35 12.92 -6.25
C THR A 75 -5.02 12.19 -6.13
N GLY A 76 -4.86 11.08 -6.86
CA GLY A 76 -3.63 10.30 -6.90
C GLY A 76 -3.45 9.36 -5.72
N VAL A 77 -4.52 9.03 -4.97
CA VAL A 77 -4.48 8.13 -3.81
C VAL A 77 -4.97 6.75 -4.19
N ILE A 78 -4.24 5.70 -3.80
CA ILE A 78 -4.67 4.32 -4.05
C ILE A 78 -5.76 3.96 -3.03
N PHE A 79 -7.00 3.80 -3.49
CA PHE A 79 -8.14 3.50 -2.62
C PHE A 79 -8.53 2.02 -2.61
N GLY A 80 -8.00 1.24 -3.56
CA GLY A 80 -8.31 -0.17 -3.70
C GLY A 80 -7.22 -0.95 -4.40
N ILE A 81 -7.12 -2.23 -4.07
CA ILE A 81 -6.22 -3.20 -4.66
C ILE A 81 -7.03 -4.45 -4.95
N ALA A 82 -6.85 -5.06 -6.11
CA ALA A 82 -7.42 -6.36 -6.44
C ALA A 82 -6.35 -7.29 -7.02
N TRP A 83 -6.52 -8.59 -6.84
CA TRP A 83 -5.59 -9.56 -7.40
C TRP A 83 -6.29 -10.83 -7.87
N LYS A 84 -5.65 -11.47 -8.85
CA LYS A 84 -6.01 -12.81 -9.33
C LYS A 84 -4.75 -13.58 -9.69
N GLY A 85 -4.68 -14.87 -9.37
CA GLY A 85 -3.49 -15.65 -9.68
C GLY A 85 -3.47 -17.07 -9.14
N LEU A 86 -2.31 -17.70 -9.29
CA LEU A 86 -2.00 -19.01 -8.74
C LEU A 86 -1.73 -18.94 -7.23
N VAL A 87 -1.28 -17.79 -6.73
CA VAL A 87 -0.96 -17.54 -5.32
C VAL A 87 -1.54 -16.19 -4.86
N TYR A 88 -1.75 -16.03 -3.56
CA TYR A 88 -2.01 -14.71 -2.98
C TYR A 88 -0.73 -13.87 -3.02
N PRO A 89 -0.80 -12.57 -3.37
CA PRO A 89 0.35 -11.69 -3.22
C PRO A 89 0.68 -11.51 -1.73
N ASP A 90 1.91 -11.09 -1.42
CA ASP A 90 2.22 -10.62 -0.07
C ASP A 90 1.43 -9.33 0.19
N LEU A 91 0.48 -9.41 1.12
CA LEU A 91 -0.39 -8.28 1.47
C LEU A 91 0.27 -7.29 2.42
N GLY A 92 1.36 -7.66 3.08
CA GLY A 92 2.09 -6.76 3.98
C GLY A 92 2.46 -5.42 3.31
N PRO A 93 3.27 -5.43 2.24
CA PRO A 93 3.64 -4.21 1.53
C PRO A 93 2.43 -3.54 0.88
N LEU A 94 1.52 -4.30 0.27
CA LEU A 94 0.37 -3.75 -0.44
C LEU A 94 -0.62 -3.01 0.48
N LEU A 95 -0.77 -3.45 1.73
CA LEU A 95 -1.68 -2.81 2.68
C LEU A 95 -1.05 -1.62 3.42
N GLY A 96 0.27 -1.46 3.37
CA GLY A 96 0.92 -0.29 3.94
C GLY A 96 0.58 -0.04 5.41
N SER A 97 0.13 1.18 5.71
CA SER A 97 -0.27 1.57 7.08
C SER A 97 -1.42 0.74 7.66
N TYR A 98 -2.17 0.02 6.82
CA TYR A 98 -3.25 -0.86 7.24
C TYR A 98 -2.79 -2.31 7.56
N ALA A 99 -1.53 -2.65 7.30
CA ALA A 99 -1.04 -4.03 7.45
C ALA A 99 -1.15 -4.53 8.91
N SER A 100 -0.81 -3.70 9.90
CA SER A 100 -0.86 -4.07 11.32
C SER A 100 -2.29 -4.38 11.79
N GLU A 101 -3.25 -3.49 11.48
CA GLU A 101 -4.66 -3.71 11.84
C GLU A 101 -5.26 -4.93 11.11
N TYR A 102 -4.84 -5.18 9.87
CA TYR A 102 -5.23 -6.38 9.13
C TYR A 102 -4.74 -7.65 9.83
N LEU A 103 -3.46 -7.69 10.23
CA LEU A 103 -2.89 -8.85 10.91
C LEU A 103 -3.54 -9.10 12.27
N GLU A 104 -3.87 -8.05 13.01
CA GLU A 104 -4.63 -8.14 14.26
C GLU A 104 -6.02 -8.72 14.05
N ALA A 105 -6.79 -8.15 13.12
CA ALA A 105 -8.14 -8.61 12.82
C ALA A 105 -8.16 -10.03 12.21
N LEU A 106 -7.14 -10.38 11.42
CA LEU A 106 -6.99 -11.70 10.83
C LEU A 106 -6.78 -12.77 11.92
N ARG A 107 -6.01 -12.49 12.97
CA ARG A 107 -5.83 -13.40 14.11
C ARG A 107 -7.13 -13.68 14.87
N GLN A 108 -8.03 -12.71 14.88
CA GLN A 108 -9.35 -12.83 15.53
C GLN A 108 -10.41 -13.45 14.61
N THR A 109 -10.14 -13.55 13.30
CA THR A 109 -11.09 -14.08 12.33
C THR A 109 -11.12 -15.63 12.41
N PRO A 110 -12.26 -16.25 12.77
CA PRO A 110 -12.35 -17.70 12.88
C PRO A 110 -12.07 -18.39 11.55
N ARG A 111 -11.23 -19.43 11.58
CA ARG A 111 -11.06 -20.31 10.42
C ARG A 111 -12.35 -21.11 10.21
N GLN A 112 -13.10 -20.76 9.17
CA GLN A 112 -14.28 -21.51 8.77
C GLN A 112 -13.90 -22.62 7.80
N TYR A 113 -13.79 -23.84 8.33
CA TYR A 113 -13.55 -25.03 7.52
C TYR A 113 -14.61 -25.16 6.41
N GLY A 114 -14.17 -25.43 5.19
CA GLY A 114 -15.04 -25.58 4.01
C GLY A 114 -15.45 -24.28 3.33
N ARG A 115 -15.26 -23.10 3.93
CA ARG A 115 -15.54 -21.82 3.25
C ARG A 115 -14.37 -21.41 2.36
N ARG A 116 -14.65 -21.27 1.06
CA ARG A 116 -13.72 -20.77 0.04
C ARG A 116 -13.54 -19.25 0.04
N ARG A 117 -14.12 -18.54 1.02
CA ARG A 117 -14.05 -17.08 1.14
C ARG A 117 -13.62 -16.69 2.55
N LEU A 118 -12.61 -15.82 2.63
CA LEU A 118 -12.20 -15.13 3.84
C LEU A 118 -12.52 -13.66 3.69
N GLN A 119 -13.06 -13.05 4.74
CA GLN A 119 -13.25 -11.61 4.82
C GLN A 119 -12.73 -11.13 6.18
N VAL A 120 -11.89 -10.11 6.14
CA VAL A 120 -11.40 -9.39 7.31
C VAL A 120 -11.87 -7.95 7.16
N LYS A 121 -12.53 -7.41 8.18
CA LYS A 121 -13.03 -6.04 8.19
C LYS A 121 -12.57 -5.35 9.47
N THR A 122 -11.95 -4.19 9.32
CA THR A 122 -11.64 -3.24 10.39
C THR A 122 -12.50 -2.00 10.22
N ASN A 123 -12.26 -0.95 11.01
CA ASN A 123 -12.90 0.35 10.82
C ASN A 123 -12.45 1.04 9.53
N ARG A 124 -11.24 0.77 9.05
CA ARG A 124 -10.61 1.52 7.94
C ARG A 124 -10.29 0.67 6.71
N LEU A 125 -10.38 -0.65 6.81
CA LEU A 125 -9.96 -1.61 5.80
C LEU A 125 -10.96 -2.75 5.66
N VAL A 126 -11.22 -3.15 4.42
CA VAL A 126 -11.85 -4.43 4.10
C VAL A 126 -10.89 -5.24 3.24
N VAL A 127 -10.62 -6.48 3.62
CA VAL A 127 -9.85 -7.46 2.83
C VAL A 127 -10.71 -8.69 2.59
N GLU A 128 -10.81 -9.09 1.34
CA GLU A 128 -11.55 -10.25 0.90
C GLU A 128 -10.66 -11.16 0.06
N LYS A 129 -10.71 -12.46 0.34
CA LYS A 129 -10.03 -13.50 -0.43
C LYS A 129 -11.03 -14.57 -0.79
N TRP A 130 -11.00 -15.02 -2.04
CA TRP A 130 -11.84 -16.12 -2.51
C TRP A 130 -11.18 -16.88 -3.66
N GLY A 131 -11.90 -17.87 -4.18
CA GLY A 131 -11.48 -18.64 -5.36
C GLY A 131 -11.17 -20.09 -5.02
N HIS A 132 -10.50 -20.75 -5.95
CA HIS A 132 -10.11 -22.15 -5.83
C HIS A 132 -8.64 -22.32 -6.22
N MET A 133 -8.11 -23.53 -6.04
CA MET A 133 -6.73 -23.86 -6.43
C MET A 133 -6.49 -23.44 -7.89
N ARG A 134 -5.40 -22.68 -8.13
CA ARG A 134 -5.01 -22.08 -9.42
C ARG A 134 -5.87 -20.91 -9.95
N ASN A 135 -6.85 -20.46 -9.18
CA ASN A 135 -7.63 -19.25 -9.48
C ASN A 135 -8.02 -18.56 -8.16
N LEU A 136 -6.99 -18.14 -7.43
CA LEU A 136 -7.14 -17.38 -6.20
C LEU A 136 -7.38 -15.92 -6.57
N GLN A 137 -8.30 -15.29 -5.86
CA GLN A 137 -8.74 -13.92 -6.09
C GLN A 137 -8.85 -13.18 -4.76
N GLY A 138 -8.80 -11.87 -4.81
CA GLY A 138 -9.10 -11.06 -3.66
C GLY A 138 -9.08 -9.58 -3.95
N ARG A 139 -9.48 -8.81 -2.95
CA ARG A 139 -9.42 -7.35 -2.96
C ARG A 139 -9.17 -6.81 -1.57
N ALA A 140 -8.56 -5.64 -1.51
CA ALA A 140 -8.40 -4.83 -0.32
C ALA A 140 -8.79 -3.39 -0.66
N TYR A 141 -9.53 -2.72 0.20
CA TYR A 141 -9.90 -1.31 -0.01
C TYR A 141 -10.16 -0.59 1.30
N ALA A 142 -9.91 0.72 1.28
CA ALA A 142 -10.23 1.61 2.39
C ALA A 142 -11.54 2.34 2.05
N PRO A 143 -12.66 2.06 2.76
CA PRO A 143 -13.98 2.62 2.43
C PRO A 143 -13.99 4.15 2.34
N ASP A 144 -13.27 4.81 3.24
CA ASP A 144 -13.21 6.27 3.33
C ASP A 144 -12.44 6.93 2.17
N LEU A 145 -11.67 6.14 1.40
CA LEU A 145 -10.88 6.63 0.27
C LEU A 145 -11.57 6.40 -1.08
N ILE A 146 -12.71 5.70 -1.10
CA ILE A 146 -13.43 5.42 -2.35
C ILE A 146 -13.96 6.74 -2.93
N PRO A 147 -13.63 7.09 -4.19
CA PRO A 147 -14.14 8.31 -4.81
C PRO A 147 -15.67 8.31 -4.91
N SER A 148 -16.27 9.49 -4.78
CA SER A 148 -17.73 9.63 -4.90
C SER A 148 -18.24 9.08 -6.23
N GLY A 149 -19.29 8.26 -6.18
CA GLY A 149 -19.88 7.60 -7.34
C GLY A 149 -19.15 6.34 -7.82
N VAL A 150 -18.05 5.91 -7.18
CA VAL A 150 -17.39 4.63 -7.48
C VAL A 150 -17.99 3.53 -6.59
N SER A 151 -18.50 2.46 -7.22
CA SER A 151 -18.94 1.27 -6.50
C SER A 151 -17.73 0.42 -6.08
N VAL A 152 -17.80 -0.19 -4.89
CA VAL A 152 -16.82 -1.18 -4.40
C VAL A 152 -16.64 -2.35 -5.38
N ASP A 153 -17.67 -2.69 -6.15
CA ASP A 153 -17.63 -3.77 -7.15
C ASP A 153 -16.75 -3.45 -8.36
N ALA A 154 -16.34 -2.19 -8.53
CA ALA A 154 -15.31 -1.81 -9.50
C ALA A 154 -13.93 -2.40 -9.13
N ILE A 155 -13.67 -2.65 -7.85
CA ILE A 155 -12.40 -3.17 -7.32
C ILE A 155 -12.40 -4.69 -7.46
N ARG A 156 -11.96 -5.17 -8.62
CA ARG A 156 -11.94 -6.61 -8.98
C ARG A 156 -10.67 -6.99 -9.70
#